data_AF-A0A927HGU3-F1
#
_entry.id   AF-A0A927HGU3-F1
#
_cell.length_a   1.000
_cell.length_b   1.000
_cell.length_c   1.000
_cell.angle_alpha   90.00
_cell.angle_beta   90.00
_cell.angle_gamma   90.00
#
_symmetry.space_group_name_H-M   'P 1'
#
loop_
_entity.id
_entity.type
_entity.pdbx_description
1 polymer ?
#
loop_
_entity_poly.entity_id
_entity_poly.type
_entity_poly.pdbx_seq_one_letter_code
_entity_poly.pdbx_strand_id
1 'polypeptide(L)'
;MINEGADLNFRGDDGYTVFDDCLELEGEARHEILSVLIAAGADVNQHGSQDWTPLHRAAVMDDERAMVMLMDAGADRDRRTRIDDCTTPAEEARLLGHPASADFIDAHVPDRKGAT
;
A
#
# COMPACT_ATOMS: atom_id res chain seq x y z
N MET A 1 -11.20 11.06 10.84
CA MET A 1 -11.00 12.51 11.07
C MET A 1 -9.51 12.71 11.28
N ILE A 2 -8.77 13.11 10.24
CA ILE A 2 -7.33 13.40 10.32
C ILE A 2 -7.23 14.78 11.00
N ASN A 3 -7.13 14.79 12.32
CA ASN A 3 -7.02 16.01 13.10
C ASN A 3 -5.56 16.47 13.10
N GLU A 4 -5.31 17.78 13.08
CA GLU A 4 -3.97 18.36 13.09
C GLU A 4 -3.15 17.77 14.27
N GLY A 5 -2.15 16.95 13.94
CA GLY A 5 -1.31 16.25 14.93
C GLY A 5 -1.43 14.72 14.96
N ALA A 6 -2.29 14.11 14.13
CA ALA A 6 -2.26 12.66 13.93
C ALA A 6 -0.96 12.26 13.20
N ASP A 7 -0.11 11.48 13.85
CA ASP A 7 1.07 10.91 13.22
C ASP A 7 0.62 9.83 12.22
N LEU A 8 0.68 10.18 10.93
CA LEU A 8 0.28 9.29 9.84
C LEU A 8 1.22 8.10 9.67
N ASN A 9 2.39 8.13 10.31
CA ASN A 9 3.35 7.05 10.33
C ASN A 9 3.38 6.36 11.70
N PHE A 10 2.37 6.59 12.55
CA PHE A 10 2.26 5.86 13.80
C PHE A 10 2.09 4.37 13.55
N ARG A 11 2.78 3.55 14.35
CA ARG A 11 2.60 2.10 14.40
C ARG A 11 1.98 1.76 15.74
N GLY A 12 0.79 1.15 15.70
CA GLY A 12 0.19 0.55 16.89
C GLY A 12 1.05 -0.58 17.46
N ASP A 13 0.75 -1.04 18.68
CA ASP A 13 1.45 -2.14 19.35
C ASP A 13 1.37 -3.47 18.55
N ASP A 14 0.37 -3.59 17.67
CA ASP A 14 0.13 -4.68 16.72
C ASP A 14 0.66 -4.40 15.30
N GLY A 15 1.30 -3.25 15.09
CA GLY A 15 1.81 -2.81 13.80
C GLY A 15 0.76 -2.16 12.90
N TYR A 16 -0.45 -1.86 13.37
CA TYR A 16 -1.48 -1.17 12.58
C TYR A 16 -1.00 0.22 12.12
N THR A 17 -1.32 0.55 10.87
CA THR A 17 -1.03 1.84 10.24
C THR A 17 -2.30 2.52 9.76
N VAL A 18 -2.22 3.82 9.44
CA VAL A 18 -3.35 4.57 8.84
C VAL A 18 -3.81 3.98 7.50
N PHE A 19 -2.93 3.24 6.82
CA PHE A 19 -3.27 2.54 5.58
C PHE A 19 -4.07 1.26 5.84
N ASP A 20 -3.84 0.56 6.96
CA ASP A 20 -4.65 -0.61 7.32
C ASP A 20 -6.12 -0.19 7.52
N ASP A 21 -6.37 0.85 8.34
CA ASP A 21 -7.70 1.43 8.53
C ASP A 21 -8.34 1.89 7.20
N CYS A 22 -7.53 2.51 6.32
CA CYS A 22 -8.01 3.01 5.03
C CYS A 22 -8.43 1.88 4.09
N LEU A 23 -7.66 0.79 4.04
CA LEU A 23 -7.88 -0.30 3.09
C LEU A 23 -9.02 -1.23 3.53
N GLU A 24 -9.39 -1.23 4.81
CA GLU A 24 -10.60 -1.90 5.31
C GLU A 24 -11.92 -1.21 4.92
N LEU A 25 -11.87 0.04 4.43
CA LEU A 25 -13.05 0.75 3.97
C LEU A 25 -13.58 0.16 2.66
N GLU A 26 -14.91 0.17 2.51
CA GLU A 26 -15.59 -0.30 1.30
C GLU A 26 -15.89 0.85 0.34
N GLY A 27 -15.76 0.59 -0.96
CA GLY A 27 -16.15 1.50 -2.04
C GLY A 27 -15.20 2.68 -2.27
N GLU A 28 -15.70 3.71 -2.95
CA GLU A 28 -14.91 4.87 -3.42
C GLU A 28 -14.24 5.67 -2.30
N ALA A 29 -14.80 5.63 -1.08
CA ALA A 29 -14.25 6.32 0.08
C ALA A 29 -12.83 5.86 0.41
N ARG A 30 -12.50 4.58 0.12
CA ARG A 30 -11.14 4.04 0.28
C ARG A 30 -10.13 4.80 -0.57
N HIS A 31 -10.42 5.00 -1.85
CA HIS A 31 -9.49 5.67 -2.77
C HIS A 31 -9.37 7.17 -2.46
N GLU A 32 -10.46 7.81 -2.05
CA GLU A 32 -10.43 9.20 -1.60
C GLU A 32 -9.55 9.37 -0.37
N ILE A 33 -9.73 8.53 0.66
CA ILE A 33 -8.92 8.60 1.89
C ILE A 33 -7.47 8.23 1.60
N LEU A 34 -7.22 7.21 0.77
CA LEU A 34 -5.88 6.83 0.34
C LEU A 34 -5.16 8.02 -0.32
N SER A 35 -5.84 8.73 -1.21
CA SER A 35 -5.27 9.91 -1.87
C SER A 35 -4.95 11.03 -0.89
N VAL A 36 -5.78 11.25 0.13
CA VAL A 36 -5.55 12.25 1.18
C VAL A 36 -4.35 11.87 2.05
N LEU A 37 -4.23 10.60 2.44
CA LEU A 37 -3.10 10.10 3.24
C LEU A 37 -1.78 10.25 2.48
N ILE A 38 -1.75 9.86 1.20
CA ILE A 38 -0.59 10.05 0.32
C ILE A 38 -0.23 11.53 0.21
N ALA A 39 -1.22 12.40 -0.07
CA ALA A 39 -0.99 13.84 -0.20
C ALA A 39 -0.52 14.50 1.11
N ALA A 40 -0.89 13.93 2.25
CA ALA A 40 -0.45 14.38 3.57
C ALA A 40 0.95 13.88 3.96
N GLY A 41 1.61 13.09 3.10
CA GLY A 41 2.99 12.62 3.31
C GLY A 41 3.10 11.36 4.16
N ALA A 42 2.04 10.53 4.21
CA ALA A 42 2.13 9.20 4.81
C ALA A 42 3.15 8.33 4.04
N ASP A 43 3.96 7.56 4.76
CA ASP A 43 4.98 6.69 4.19
C ASP A 43 4.33 5.47 3.52
N VAL A 44 4.24 5.52 2.19
CA VAL A 44 3.67 4.44 1.34
C VAL A 44 4.47 3.13 1.39
N ASN A 45 5.65 3.13 2.00
CA ASN A 45 6.50 1.95 2.19
C ASN A 45 6.50 1.45 3.65
N GLN A 46 5.67 2.03 4.49
CA GLN A 46 5.56 1.63 5.88
C GLN A 46 5.01 0.20 5.97
N HIS A 47 5.67 -0.65 6.76
CA HIS A 47 5.13 -1.97 7.08
C HIS A 47 3.99 -1.82 8.09
N GLY A 48 2.79 -2.26 7.76
CA GLY A 48 1.64 -2.31 8.64
C GLY A 48 1.47 -3.65 9.33
N SER A 49 0.22 -4.05 9.52
CA SER A 49 -0.16 -5.36 10.03
C SER A 49 0.40 -6.49 9.14
N GLN A 50 0.80 -7.62 9.73
CA GLN A 50 1.45 -8.75 9.01
C GLN A 50 2.73 -8.35 8.26
N ASP A 51 3.34 -7.23 8.65
CA ASP A 51 4.50 -6.65 7.98
C ASP A 51 4.27 -6.27 6.50
N TRP A 52 3.02 -6.14 6.09
CA TRP A 52 2.64 -5.76 4.73
C TRP A 52 2.80 -4.26 4.52
N THR A 53 3.36 -3.87 3.38
CA THR A 53 3.24 -2.48 2.93
C THR A 53 1.82 -2.23 2.38
N PRO A 54 1.39 -0.97 2.24
CA PRO A 54 0.15 -0.63 1.55
C PRO A 54 0.02 -1.33 0.19
N LEU A 55 1.13 -1.48 -0.54
CA LEU A 55 1.13 -2.15 -1.84
C LEU A 55 0.89 -3.67 -1.74
N HIS A 56 1.39 -4.34 -0.70
CA HIS A 56 1.03 -5.76 -0.46
C HIS A 56 -0.48 -5.90 -0.28
N ARG A 57 -1.08 -5.06 0.57
CA ARG A 57 -2.52 -5.14 0.84
C ARG A 57 -3.33 -4.81 -0.42
N ALA A 58 -2.97 -3.78 -1.18
CA ALA A 58 -3.65 -3.45 -2.43
C ALA A 58 -3.58 -4.60 -3.45
N ALA A 59 -2.44 -5.29 -3.53
CA ALA A 59 -2.24 -6.45 -4.39
C ALA A 59 -3.13 -7.64 -4.00
N VAL A 60 -3.20 -7.95 -2.71
CA VAL A 60 -4.03 -9.06 -2.19
C VAL A 60 -5.53 -8.76 -2.29
N MET A 61 -5.93 -7.49 -2.23
CA MET A 61 -7.32 -7.09 -2.44
C MET A 61 -7.72 -6.99 -3.92
N ASP A 62 -6.79 -7.21 -4.85
CA ASP A 62 -6.97 -6.99 -6.29
C ASP A 62 -7.48 -5.56 -6.62
N ASP A 63 -7.04 -4.57 -5.83
CA ASP A 63 -7.46 -3.17 -5.99
C ASP A 63 -6.49 -2.42 -6.90
N GLU A 64 -6.71 -2.55 -8.21
CA GLU A 64 -5.87 -1.92 -9.25
C GLU A 64 -5.69 -0.41 -9.03
N ARG A 65 -6.76 0.28 -8.63
CA ARG A 65 -6.72 1.73 -8.43
C ARG A 65 -5.85 2.10 -7.23
N ALA A 66 -5.95 1.37 -6.13
CA ALA A 66 -5.05 1.54 -4.99
C ALA A 66 -3.59 1.21 -5.35
N MET A 67 -3.36 0.14 -6.11
CA MET A 67 -2.02 -0.23 -6.60
C MET A 67 -1.39 0.90 -7.43
N VAL A 68 -2.14 1.49 -8.37
CA VAL A 68 -1.67 2.63 -9.18
C VAL A 68 -1.35 3.84 -8.28
N MET A 69 -2.27 4.24 -7.40
CA MET A 69 -2.06 5.39 -6.51
C MET A 69 -0.79 5.25 -5.67
N LEU A 70 -0.56 4.05 -5.13
CA LEU A 70 0.61 3.77 -4.30
C LEU A 70 1.90 3.73 -5.13
N MET A 71 1.89 3.09 -6.29
CA MET A 71 3.07 3.03 -7.17
C MET A 71 3.45 4.41 -7.73
N ASP A 72 2.46 5.22 -8.11
CA ASP A 72 2.67 6.62 -8.54
C ASP A 72 3.20 7.49 -7.39
N ALA A 73 2.83 7.18 -6.15
CA ALA A 73 3.35 7.82 -4.94
C ALA A 73 4.75 7.33 -4.53
N GLY A 74 5.35 6.39 -5.26
CA GLY A 74 6.69 5.87 -4.98
C GLY A 74 6.73 4.66 -4.05
N ALA A 75 5.65 3.89 -3.96
CA ALA A 75 5.69 2.59 -3.29
C ALA A 75 6.70 1.66 -3.99
N ASP A 76 7.55 1.06 -3.19
CA ASP A 76 8.59 0.11 -3.59
C ASP A 76 7.95 -1.26 -3.81
N ARG A 77 7.85 -1.64 -5.08
CA ARG A 77 7.30 -2.94 -5.51
C ARG A 77 8.18 -4.13 -5.13
N ASP A 78 9.45 -3.90 -4.83
CA ASP A 78 10.40 -4.93 -4.44
C ASP A 78 10.54 -4.99 -2.91
N ARG A 79 9.78 -4.17 -2.18
CA ARG A 79 9.80 -4.13 -0.72
C ARG A 79 9.30 -5.45 -0.18
N ARG A 80 10.15 -6.19 0.51
CA ARG A 80 9.79 -7.51 1.05
C ARG A 80 9.20 -7.39 2.45
N THR A 81 8.23 -8.23 2.78
CA THR A 81 7.90 -8.50 4.18
C THR A 81 9.15 -9.00 4.92
N ARG A 82 9.17 -8.78 6.23
CA ARG A 82 10.27 -9.14 7.15
C ARG A 82 9.91 -10.32 8.04
N ILE A 83 8.68 -10.80 7.91
CA ILE A 83 8.15 -12.00 8.58
C ILE A 83 7.75 -13.03 7.51
N ASP A 84 7.48 -14.25 7.95
CA ASP A 84 7.06 -15.38 7.11
C ASP A 84 8.02 -15.62 5.93
N ASP A 85 7.50 -15.75 4.71
CA ASP A 85 8.25 -16.09 3.49
C ASP A 85 9.05 -14.90 2.90
N CYS A 86 9.03 -13.73 3.57
CA CYS A 86 9.73 -12.53 3.13
C CYS A 86 9.40 -12.17 1.68
N THR A 87 8.13 -12.02 1.34
CA THR A 87 7.60 -11.89 -0.02
C THR A 87 7.53 -10.44 -0.46
N THR A 88 7.66 -10.17 -1.76
CA THR A 88 7.27 -8.88 -2.36
C THR A 88 5.74 -8.79 -2.50
N PRO A 89 5.16 -7.60 -2.74
CA PRO A 89 3.73 -7.44 -3.04
C PRO A 89 3.24 -8.36 -4.17
N ALA A 90 4.03 -8.51 -5.24
CA ALA A 90 3.68 -9.38 -6.36
C ALA A 90 3.81 -10.87 -5.99
N GLU A 91 4.84 -11.27 -5.26
CA GLU A 91 5.00 -12.65 -4.78
C GLU A 91 3.84 -13.04 -3.85
N GLU A 92 3.50 -12.17 -2.90
CA GLU A 92 2.39 -12.38 -1.96
C GLU A 92 1.06 -12.53 -2.70
N ALA A 93 0.79 -11.66 -3.68
CA ALA A 93 -0.41 -11.76 -4.51
C ALA A 93 -0.47 -13.08 -5.28
N ARG A 94 0.65 -13.58 -5.84
CA ARG A 94 0.70 -14.90 -6.48
C ARG A 94 0.41 -16.03 -5.49
N LEU A 95 0.97 -15.97 -4.28
CA LEU A 95 0.77 -16.99 -3.24
C LEU A 95 -0.69 -17.09 -2.80
N LEU A 96 -1.37 -15.95 -2.70
CA LEU A 96 -2.78 -15.88 -2.29
C LEU A 96 -3.78 -16.07 -3.45
N GLY A 97 -3.30 -16.31 -4.68
CA GLY A 97 -4.15 -16.65 -5.83
C GLY A 97 -4.60 -15.46 -6.68
N HIS A 98 -3.88 -14.34 -6.60
CA HIS A 98 -4.11 -13.09 -7.34
C HIS A 98 -2.99 -12.82 -8.36
N PRO A 99 -2.76 -13.69 -9.36
CA PRO A 99 -1.67 -13.52 -10.32
C PRO A 99 -1.85 -12.29 -11.22
N ALA A 100 -3.09 -11.84 -11.45
CA ALA A 100 -3.36 -10.65 -12.25
C ALA A 100 -2.80 -9.38 -11.59
N SER A 101 -2.98 -9.23 -10.27
CA SER A 101 -2.45 -8.10 -9.50
C SER A 101 -0.92 -8.15 -9.45
N ALA A 102 -0.34 -9.35 -9.35
CA ALA A 102 1.10 -9.54 -9.43
C ALA A 102 1.67 -9.13 -10.80
N ASP A 103 1.08 -9.64 -11.88
CA ASP A 103 1.48 -9.29 -13.25
C ASP A 103 1.29 -7.79 -13.51
N PHE A 104 0.26 -7.17 -12.92
CA PHE A 104 0.03 -5.73 -12.99
C PHE A 104 1.16 -4.96 -12.31
N ILE A 105 1.55 -5.32 -11.08
CA ILE A 105 2.65 -4.68 -10.35
C ILE A 105 3.98 -4.83 -11.11
N ASP A 106 4.25 -6.04 -11.62
CA ASP A 106 5.46 -6.34 -12.38
C ASP A 106 5.54 -5.53 -13.69
N ALA A 107 4.41 -5.40 -14.40
CA ALA A 107 4.33 -4.69 -15.67
C ALA A 107 4.21 -3.17 -15.53
N HIS A 108 3.78 -2.66 -14.38
CA HIS A 108 3.56 -1.23 -14.19
C HIS A 108 4.87 -0.47 -14.34
N VAL A 109 4.90 0.61 -15.11
CA VAL A 109 6.05 1.52 -15.18
C VAL A 109 5.62 2.80 -14.45
N PRO A 110 6.22 3.14 -13.29
CA PRO A 110 5.76 4.28 -12.52
C PRO A 110 5.94 5.55 -13.34
N ASP A 111 4.88 6.36 -13.46
CA ASP A 111 4.97 7.67 -14.11
C ASP A 111 5.74 8.59 -13.16
N ARG A 112 7.06 8.68 -13.34
CA ARG A 112 7.94 9.57 -12.57
C ARG A 112 7.64 11.04 -12.92
N LYS A 113 6.45 11.54 -12.57
CA LYS A 113 6.15 12.97 -12.56
C LYS A 113 6.69 13.56 -11.26
N GLY A 114 7.92 14.06 -11.31
CA GLY A 114 8.43 14.96 -10.27
C GLY A 114 9.80 14.66 -9.70
N ALA A 115 10.77 14.19 -10.49
CA ALA A 115 12.17 14.51 -10.19
C ALA A 115 12.48 15.87 -10.81
N THR A 116 12.32 16.94 -10.02
CA THR A 116 12.86 18.28 -10.34
C THR A 116 14.21 18.41 -9.67
#